data_AF-A0A4S8S5G8-F1
#
_entry.id   AF-A0A4S8S5G8-F1
#
_cell.length_a   1.000
_cell.length_b   1.000
_cell.length_c   1.000
_cell.angle_alpha   90.00
_cell.angle_beta   90.00
_cell.angle_gamma   90.00
#
_symmetry.space_group_name_H-M   'P 1'
#
loop_
_entity.id
_entity.type
_entity.pdbx_description
1 polymer ?
#
loop_
_entity_poly.entity_id
_entity_poly.type
_entity_poly.pdbx_seq_one_letter_code
_entity_poly.pdbx_strand_id
1 'polypeptide(L)'
;MRHTDTMPGPKKDEAIIIVGAGVFGLSSALGLARAGYTNIHLFDKQDFLSTNYSFAAGSDGASADENKILRASYGGQELYQRMVFEAMREWER
;
A
#
# COMPACT_ATOMS: atom_id res chain seq x y z
N MET A 1 2.55 28.61 -19.65
CA MET A 1 1.10 28.36 -19.77
C MET A 1 0.84 27.01 -19.09
N ARG A 2 0.39 27.01 -17.83
CA ARG A 2 0.10 25.78 -17.08
C ARG A 2 -1.39 25.49 -17.30
N HIS A 3 -1.70 24.39 -18.00
CA HIS A 3 -3.07 23.87 -18.04
C HIS A 3 -3.42 23.39 -16.62
N THR A 4 -4.15 24.22 -15.88
CA THR A 4 -4.78 23.83 -14.61
C THR A 4 -6.18 23.31 -14.94
N ASP A 5 -6.27 22.22 -15.67
CA ASP A 5 -7.50 21.43 -15.70
C ASP A 5 -7.47 20.55 -14.46
N THR A 6 -7.94 21.09 -13.33
CA THR A 6 -8.15 20.28 -12.13
C THR A 6 -9.43 19.50 -12.33
N MET A 7 -9.31 18.32 -12.93
CA MET A 7 -10.37 17.31 -12.82
C MET A 7 -10.67 17.14 -11.32
N PRO A 8 -11.92 17.33 -10.87
CA PRO A 8 -12.27 17.07 -9.49
C PRO A 8 -11.92 15.61 -9.18
N GLY A 9 -11.28 15.38 -8.03
CA GLY A 9 -11.01 14.02 -7.57
C GLY A 9 -12.31 13.21 -7.44
N PRO A 10 -12.23 11.88 -7.47
CA PRO A 10 -13.40 11.03 -7.36
C PRO A 10 -14.19 11.33 -6.09
N LYS A 11 -15.51 11.20 -6.16
CA LYS A 11 -16.36 11.31 -4.96
C LYS A 11 -16.02 10.20 -3.97
N LYS A 12 -16.36 10.41 -2.70
CA LYS A 12 -16.02 9.46 -1.62
C LYS A 12 -16.71 8.10 -1.76
N ASP A 13 -17.84 8.06 -2.43
CA ASP A 13 -18.65 6.87 -2.70
C ASP A 13 -18.47 6.29 -4.11
N GLU A 14 -17.68 6.94 -4.97
CA GLU A 14 -17.33 6.39 -6.27
C GLU A 14 -16.45 5.15 -6.12
N ALA A 15 -16.71 4.15 -6.98
CA ALA A 15 -16.01 2.87 -6.93
C ALA A 15 -14.53 3.04 -7.28
N ILE A 16 -13.66 2.56 -6.40
CA ILE A 16 -12.22 2.49 -6.62
C ILE A 16 -11.81 1.01 -6.66
N ILE A 17 -11.19 0.62 -7.78
CA ILE A 17 -10.66 -0.73 -7.96
C ILE A 17 -9.15 -0.69 -7.75
N ILE A 18 -8.66 -1.58 -6.88
CA ILE A 18 -7.24 -1.82 -6.66
C ILE A 18 -6.93 -3.25 -7.07
N VAL A 19 -5.95 -3.42 -7.95
CA VAL A 19 -5.49 -4.73 -8.43
C VAL A 19 -4.13 -5.04 -7.81
N GLY A 20 -4.08 -6.12 -7.03
CA GLY A 20 -2.92 -6.55 -6.25
C GLY A 20 -2.98 -6.06 -4.80
N ALA A 21 -3.25 -6.97 -3.87
CA ALA A 21 -3.18 -6.85 -2.42
C ALA A 21 -1.78 -7.08 -1.85
N GLY A 22 -0.74 -6.62 -2.55
CA GLY A 22 0.61 -6.47 -1.99
C GLY A 22 0.74 -5.21 -1.12
N VAL A 23 1.98 -4.88 -0.72
CA VAL A 23 2.27 -3.70 0.13
C VAL A 23 1.66 -2.41 -0.42
N PHE A 24 1.79 -2.13 -1.71
CA PHE A 24 1.23 -0.91 -2.30
C PHE A 24 -0.30 -0.94 -2.35
N GLY A 25 -0.91 -2.06 -2.72
CA GLY A 25 -2.37 -2.11 -2.84
C GLY A 25 -3.07 -2.04 -1.49
N LEU A 26 -2.59 -2.79 -0.49
CA LEU A 26 -3.14 -2.75 0.87
C LEU A 26 -2.91 -1.39 1.55
N SER A 27 -1.71 -0.81 1.42
CA SER A 27 -1.45 0.53 1.96
C SER A 27 -2.28 1.61 1.27
N SER A 28 -2.50 1.51 -0.04
CA SER A 28 -3.39 2.40 -0.78
C SER A 28 -4.84 2.25 -0.34
N ALA A 29 -5.34 1.02 -0.21
CA ALA A 29 -6.69 0.74 0.28
C ALA A 29 -6.89 1.33 1.68
N LEU A 30 -5.94 1.11 2.59
CA LEU A 30 -5.96 1.66 3.94
C LEU A 30 -5.93 3.20 3.93
N GLY A 31 -5.07 3.80 3.10
CA GLY A 31 -4.98 5.25 2.95
C GLY A 31 -6.28 5.86 2.45
N LEU A 32 -6.91 5.25 1.43
CA LEU A 32 -8.21 5.67 0.91
C LEU A 32 -9.32 5.53 1.94
N ALA A 33 -9.37 4.41 2.67
CA ALA A 33 -10.35 4.20 3.73
C ALA A 33 -10.20 5.26 4.84
N ARG A 34 -8.96 5.54 5.27
CA ARG A 34 -8.66 6.61 6.24
C ARG A 34 -8.99 8.01 5.73
N ALA A 35 -8.89 8.23 4.42
CA ALA A 35 -9.29 9.47 3.76
C ALA A 35 -10.81 9.56 3.50
N GLY A 36 -11.60 8.60 4.00
CA GLY A 36 -13.07 8.62 3.96
C GLY A 36 -13.69 8.09 2.67
N TYR A 37 -12.94 7.40 1.81
CA TYR A 37 -13.53 6.70 0.67
C TYR A 37 -14.20 5.41 1.15
N THR A 38 -15.41 5.13 0.67
CA THR A 38 -16.29 4.08 1.20
C THR A 38 -16.49 2.90 0.25
N ASN A 39 -16.16 3.07 -1.03
CA ASN A 39 -16.43 2.09 -2.09
C ASN A 39 -15.14 1.57 -2.73
N ILE A 40 -14.34 0.84 -1.93
CA ILE A 40 -13.01 0.37 -2.33
C ILE A 40 -13.07 -1.15 -2.51
N HIS A 41 -12.70 -1.62 -3.70
CA HIS A 41 -12.63 -3.05 -4.03
C HIS A 41 -11.19 -3.45 -4.33
N LEU A 42 -10.69 -4.42 -3.58
CA LEU A 42 -9.34 -4.96 -3.72
C LEU A 42 -9.42 -6.36 -4.32
N PHE A 43 -8.73 -6.58 -5.43
CA PHE A 43 -8.65 -7.88 -6.11
C PHE A 43 -7.22 -8.38 -6.08
N ASP A 44 -7.02 -9.65 -5.73
CA ASP A 44 -5.72 -10.31 -5.77
C ASP A 44 -5.84 -11.70 -6.38
N LYS A 45 -4.74 -12.22 -6.91
CA LYS A 45 -4.63 -13.59 -7.42
C LYS A 45 -4.58 -14.60 -6.27
N GLN A 46 -3.95 -14.24 -5.16
CA GLN A 46 -3.74 -15.11 -4.01
C GLN A 46 -5.04 -15.31 -3.23
N ASP A 47 -5.27 -16.56 -2.80
CA ASP A 47 -6.41 -16.89 -1.97
C ASP A 47 -6.13 -16.51 -0.51
N PHE A 48 -6.47 -15.28 -0.16
CA PHE A 48 -6.33 -14.78 1.21
C PHE A 48 -7.14 -15.58 2.22
N LEU A 49 -8.35 -16.05 1.86
CA LEU A 49 -9.24 -16.70 2.82
C LEU A 49 -8.70 -18.05 3.29
N SER A 50 -7.98 -18.77 2.42
CA SER A 50 -7.37 -20.06 2.78
C SER A 50 -5.93 -19.92 3.27
N THR A 51 -5.14 -19.01 2.69
CA THR A 51 -3.69 -18.94 2.96
C THR A 51 -3.29 -17.80 3.89
N ASN A 52 -4.15 -16.80 4.07
CA ASN A 52 -3.82 -15.54 4.75
C ASN A 52 -2.53 -14.88 4.21
N TYR A 53 -2.30 -15.01 2.89
CA TYR A 53 -1.06 -14.63 2.18
C TYR A 53 0.23 -15.28 2.73
N SER A 54 0.14 -16.41 3.44
CA SER A 54 1.30 -17.10 4.00
C SER A 54 2.25 -17.59 2.91
N PHE A 55 3.53 -17.21 3.03
CA PHE A 55 4.61 -17.74 2.21
C PHE A 55 4.68 -19.27 2.30
N ALA A 56 4.60 -19.83 3.51
CA ALA A 56 4.64 -21.27 3.74
C ALA A 56 3.44 -22.02 3.12
N ALA A 57 2.34 -21.32 2.85
CA ALA A 57 1.16 -21.85 2.18
C ALA A 57 1.12 -21.57 0.66
N GLY A 58 2.24 -21.12 0.07
CA GLY A 58 2.38 -20.96 -1.38
C GLY A 58 2.07 -19.57 -1.93
N SER A 59 1.92 -18.56 -1.08
CA SER A 59 1.82 -17.16 -1.53
C SER A 59 3.12 -16.73 -2.22
N ASP A 60 3.02 -16.23 -3.45
CA ASP A 60 4.15 -15.87 -4.31
C ASP A 60 4.44 -14.35 -4.36
N GLY A 61 3.72 -13.56 -3.55
CA GLY A 61 3.90 -12.12 -3.49
C GLY A 61 5.23 -11.73 -2.86
N ALA A 62 5.92 -10.71 -3.39
CA ALA A 62 7.20 -10.25 -2.82
C ALA A 62 7.11 -9.80 -1.36
N SER A 63 5.90 -9.40 -0.93
CA SER A 63 5.60 -9.02 0.46
C SER A 63 5.22 -10.19 1.37
N ALA A 64 4.97 -11.39 0.82
CA ALA A 64 4.69 -12.59 1.59
C ALA A 64 6.01 -13.24 2.00
N ASP A 65 6.44 -12.97 3.24
CA ASP A 65 7.66 -13.49 3.83
C ASP A 65 7.51 -13.49 5.35
N GLU A 66 8.30 -14.31 6.04
CA GLU A 66 8.29 -14.36 7.50
C GLU A 66 8.91 -13.09 8.11
N ASN A 67 9.85 -12.48 7.41
CA ASN A 67 10.52 -11.27 7.85
C ASN A 67 11.00 -10.43 6.66
N LYS A 68 11.20 -9.12 6.91
CA LYS A 68 11.84 -8.19 5.98
C LYS A 68 12.74 -7.24 6.76
N ILE A 69 13.85 -6.82 6.16
CA ILE A 69 14.78 -5.86 6.77
C ILE A 69 14.23 -4.45 6.63
N LEU A 70 14.16 -3.71 7.73
CA LEU A 70 13.88 -2.28 7.76
C LEU A 70 15.16 -1.51 8.11
N ARG A 71 15.62 -0.64 7.21
CA ARG A 71 16.85 0.16 7.39
C ARG A 71 16.76 1.47 6.64
N ALA A 72 17.27 2.55 7.23
CA ALA A 72 17.25 3.91 6.68
C ALA A 72 18.59 4.37 6.05
N SER A 73 19.55 3.48 5.79
CA SER A 73 20.89 3.85 5.31
C SER A 73 20.96 3.93 3.79
N TYR A 74 20.36 4.96 3.19
CA TYR A 74 20.35 5.17 1.72
C TYR A 74 21.42 6.16 1.20
N GLY A 75 22.50 6.39 1.95
CA GLY A 75 23.61 7.25 1.52
C GLY A 75 23.21 8.72 1.34
N GLY A 76 23.38 9.28 0.14
CA GLY A 76 22.96 10.66 -0.18
C GLY A 76 21.48 10.80 -0.59
N GLN A 77 20.70 9.71 -0.57
CA GLN A 77 19.32 9.74 -1.07
C GLN A 77 18.32 10.16 0.01
N GLU A 78 18.28 11.46 0.34
CA GLU A 78 17.48 12.02 1.43
C GLU A 78 15.99 11.68 1.35
N LEU A 79 15.42 11.65 0.13
CA LEU A 79 14.00 11.32 -0.07
C LEU A 79 13.64 9.93 0.49
N TYR A 80 14.43 8.90 0.16
CA TYR A 80 14.19 7.54 0.64
C TYR A 80 14.45 7.41 2.13
N GLN A 81 15.44 8.13 2.67
CA GLN A 81 15.68 8.15 4.11
C GLN A 81 14.50 8.73 4.87
N ARG A 82 13.98 9.88 4.42
CA ARG A 82 12.81 10.52 5.04
C ARG A 82 11.60 9.60 5.03
N MET A 83 11.32 8.93 3.91
CA MET A 83 10.22 7.96 3.82
C MET A 83 10.39 6.81 4.82
N VAL A 84 11.61 6.28 5.00
CA VAL A 84 11.83 5.20 5.98
C VAL A 84 11.69 5.69 7.42
N PHE A 85 12.20 6.87 7.78
CA PHE A 85 12.00 7.40 9.12
C PHE A 85 10.53 7.70 9.44
N GLU A 86 9.74 8.12 8.45
CA GLU A 86 8.29 8.24 8.58
C GLU A 86 7.63 6.87 8.81
N ALA A 87 8.01 5.86 8.02
CA ALA A 87 7.49 4.51 8.17
C ALA A 87 7.86 3.86 9.52
N MET A 88 9.10 4.03 10.01
CA MET A 88 9.57 3.48 11.28
C MET A 88 8.69 3.89 12.46
N ARG A 89 8.20 5.14 12.49
CA ARG A 89 7.30 5.61 13.55
C ARG A 89 5.95 4.88 13.59
N GLU A 90 5.49 4.34 12.46
CA GLU A 90 4.27 3.54 12.41
C GLU A 90 4.50 2.09 12.85
N TRP A 91 5.74 1.57 12.75
CA TRP A 91 6.13 0.22 13.20
C TRP A 91 6.33 0.11 14.71
N GLU A 92 6.58 1.23 15.39
CA GLU A 92 6.80 1.29 16.85
C GLU A 92 5.53 1.61 17.66
N ARG A 93 4.37 1.72 16.99
CA ARG A 93 3.07 1.94 17.66
C ARG A 93 2.50 0.65 18.22
#